data_AF-A0A1D2QMP4-F1
#
_entry.id   AF-A0A1D2QMP4-F1
#
_cell.length_a   1.000
_cell.length_b   1.000
_cell.length_c   1.000
_cell.angle_alpha   90.00
_cell.angle_beta   90.00
_cell.angle_gamma   90.00
#
_symmetry.space_group_name_H-M   'P 1'
#
loop_
_entity.id
_entity.type
_entity.pdbx_description
1 polymer ?
#
loop_
_entity_poly.entity_id
_entity_poly.type
_entity_poly.pdbx_seq_one_letter_code
_entity_poly.pdbx_strand_id
1 'polypeptide(L)'
;MMNNIILSNDNNIADNQFTYPDLRKRCVELAAVLSEMLHCEQGLIIDDNESAIGLYITMLAALELEYAFCFASEWQALTTEQRNEISQCHMSIVKVKLLSVDNI
;
A
#
# COMPACT_ATOMS: atom_id res chain seq x y z
N MET A 1 26.57 -10.85 6.71
CA MET A 1 26.44 -9.62 5.90
C MET A 1 24.98 -9.53 5.50
N MET A 2 24.24 -8.53 5.97
CA MET A 2 22.87 -8.28 5.50
C MET A 2 22.99 -7.57 4.15
N ASN A 3 22.47 -8.21 3.10
CA ASN A 3 22.38 -7.58 1.79
C ASN A 3 21.36 -6.44 1.89
N ASN A 4 21.85 -5.20 1.81
CA ASN A 4 20.98 -4.03 1.68
C ASN A 4 20.36 -4.09 0.29
N ILE A 5 19.09 -4.51 0.21
CA ILE A 5 18.29 -4.32 -1.00
C ILE A 5 18.04 -2.82 -1.11
N ILE A 6 18.58 -2.20 -2.16
CA ILE A 6 18.37 -0.80 -2.49
C ILE A 6 17.16 -0.75 -3.43
N LEU A 7 16.10 -0.09 -3.01
CA LEU A 7 14.93 0.20 -3.84
C LEU A 7 15.05 1.65 -4.34
N SER A 8 14.90 1.87 -5.64
CA SER A 8 14.88 3.20 -6.27
C SER A 8 13.58 3.36 -7.06
N ASN A 9 13.02 4.58 -7.04
CA ASN A 9 11.81 4.90 -7.79
C ASN A 9 12.04 4.92 -9.31
N ASP A 10 13.28 5.20 -9.74
CA ASP A 10 13.70 5.18 -11.14
C ASP A 10 14.97 4.33 -11.31
N ASN A 11 15.25 3.90 -12.55
CA ASN A 11 16.55 3.33 -12.94
C ASN A 11 17.71 4.35 -12.82
N ASN A 12 17.42 5.57 -12.36
CA ASN A 12 18.40 6.58 -12.01
C ASN A 12 18.85 6.40 -10.56
N ILE A 13 20.13 6.11 -10.39
CA ILE A 13 20.83 5.84 -9.12
C ILE A 13 20.82 7.06 -8.16
N ALA A 14 20.29 8.21 -8.60
CA ALA A 14 20.22 9.46 -7.85
C ALA A 14 18.93 9.64 -7.03
N ASP A 15 17.87 8.85 -7.29
CA ASP A 15 16.60 8.98 -6.56
C ASP A 15 16.55 8.07 -5.33
N ASN A 16 16.36 8.71 -4.17
CA ASN A 16 15.95 8.15 -2.87
C ASN A 16 16.24 6.66 -2.67
N GLN A 17 17.50 6.33 -2.37
CA GLN A 17 17.90 4.98 -1.99
C GLN A 17 17.23 4.59 -0.67
N PHE A 18 16.26 3.68 -0.72
CA PHE A 18 15.66 3.09 0.46
C PHE A 18 16.43 1.86 0.90
N THR A 19 16.86 1.83 2.15
CA THR A 19 17.38 0.60 2.76
C THR A 19 16.23 -0.26 3.30
N TYR A 20 16.48 -1.56 3.50
CA TYR A 20 15.49 -2.44 4.11
C TYR A 20 15.02 -1.98 5.50
N PRO A 21 15.90 -1.49 6.41
CA PRO A 21 15.47 -0.86 7.65
C PRO A 21 14.52 0.34 7.44
N ASP A 22 14.78 1.21 6.47
CA ASP A 22 13.93 2.36 6.17
C ASP A 22 12.56 1.92 5.67
N LEU A 23 12.54 0.93 4.76
CA LEU A 23 11.32 0.33 4.25
C LEU A 23 10.48 -0.24 5.39
N ARG A 24 11.10 -1.06 6.26
CA ARG A 24 10.41 -1.68 7.40
C ARG A 24 9.83 -0.65 8.35
N LYS A 25 10.58 0.42 8.64
CA LYS A 25 10.11 1.53 9.48
C LYS A 25 8.87 2.18 8.86
N ARG A 26 8.90 2.51 7.57
CA ARG A 26 7.75 3.10 6.86
C ARG A 26 6.54 2.16 6.82
N CYS A 27 6.75 0.86 6.64
CA CYS A 27 5.67 -0.13 6.66
C CYS A 27 4.97 -0.15 8.03
N VAL A 28 5.74 -0.15 9.12
CA VAL A 28 5.18 -0.14 10.49
C VAL A 28 4.46 1.17 10.80
N GLU A 29 5.04 2.31 10.42
CA GLU A 29 4.38 3.62 10.57
C GLU A 29 3.04 3.66 9.83
N LEU A 30 3.01 3.16 8.60
CA LEU A 30 1.79 3.11 7.81
C LEU A 30 0.78 2.12 8.39
N ALA A 31 1.20 0.93 8.79
CA ALA A 31 0.33 -0.06 9.40
C ALA A 31 -0.33 0.50 10.67
N ALA A 32 0.39 1.24 11.49
CA ALA A 32 -0.18 1.93 12.65
C ALA A 32 -1.29 2.91 12.24
N VAL A 33 -1.03 3.79 11.27
CA VAL A 33 -2.03 4.75 10.76
C VAL A 33 -3.25 4.04 10.19
N LEU A 34 -3.04 2.99 9.37
CA LEU A 34 -4.13 2.20 8.80
C LEU A 34 -4.95 1.52 9.91
N SER A 35 -4.31 0.95 10.93
CA SER A 35 -5.01 0.31 12.05
C SER A 35 -5.86 1.29 12.89
N GLU A 36 -5.45 2.55 12.98
CA GLU A 36 -6.20 3.60 13.66
C GLU A 36 -7.38 4.11 12.82
N MET A 37 -7.18 4.24 11.50
CA MET A 37 -8.21 4.71 10.57
C MET A 37 -9.26 3.63 10.25
N LEU A 38 -8.87 2.36 10.31
CA LEU A 38 -9.63 1.21 9.84
C LEU A 38 -9.99 0.32 11.04
N HIS A 39 -11.22 0.45 11.54
CA HIS A 39 -11.72 -0.42 12.61
C HIS A 39 -12.18 -1.78 12.01
N CYS A 40 -11.38 -2.84 12.23
CA CYS A 40 -11.62 -4.28 11.94
C CYS A 40 -11.77 -4.73 10.48
N GLU A 41 -11.13 -5.87 10.11
CA GLU A 41 -11.19 -6.63 8.82
C GLU A 41 -11.57 -5.79 7.58
N GLN A 42 -10.60 -5.03 7.07
CA GLN A 42 -10.82 -4.10 5.96
C GLN A 42 -10.00 -4.47 4.72
N GLY A 43 -10.52 -4.09 3.57
CA GLY A 43 -9.81 -4.16 2.28
C GLY A 43 -9.20 -2.80 1.93
N LEU A 44 -8.07 -2.79 1.24
CA LEU A 44 -7.47 -1.57 0.69
C LEU A 44 -7.66 -1.52 -0.83
N ILE A 45 -8.04 -0.36 -1.35
CA ILE A 45 -7.85 -0.03 -2.78
C ILE A 45 -6.62 0.86 -2.88
N ILE A 46 -5.59 0.38 -3.55
CA ILE A 46 -4.34 1.09 -3.76
C ILE A 46 -4.42 1.82 -5.11
N ASP A 47 -4.09 3.12 -5.13
CA ASP A 47 -4.07 3.89 -6.38
C ASP A 47 -2.95 3.40 -7.30
N ASP A 48 -3.26 3.19 -8.59
CA ASP A 48 -2.28 2.71 -9.58
C ASP A 48 -1.17 3.73 -9.87
N ASN A 49 -1.39 5.01 -9.54
CA ASN A 49 -0.44 6.08 -9.81
C ASN A 49 0.61 6.27 -8.70
N GLU A 50 0.70 5.32 -7.78
CA GLU A 50 1.73 5.36 -6.74
C GLU A 50 3.11 5.02 -7.28
N SER A 51 4.13 5.58 -6.64
CA SER A 51 5.51 5.18 -6.93
C SER A 51 5.73 3.70 -6.59
N ALA A 52 6.66 3.03 -7.27
CA ALA A 52 6.94 1.62 -7.01
C ALA A 52 7.26 1.36 -5.52
N ILE A 53 8.03 2.25 -4.89
CA ILE A 53 8.33 2.17 -3.46
C ILE A 53 7.07 2.38 -2.61
N GLY A 54 6.22 3.36 -2.96
CA GLY A 54 4.94 3.60 -2.30
C GLY A 54 4.00 2.39 -2.36
N LEU A 55 3.94 1.72 -3.52
CA LEU A 55 3.22 0.46 -3.70
C LEU A 55 3.75 -0.64 -2.78
N TYR A 56 5.07 -0.86 -2.77
CA TYR A 56 5.69 -1.87 -1.90
C TYR A 56 5.40 -1.61 -0.41
N ILE A 57 5.54 -0.36 0.04
CA ILE A 57 5.27 0.00 1.44
C ILE A 57 3.79 -0.26 1.78
N THR A 58 2.88 0.13 0.90
CA THR A 58 1.43 -0.01 1.11
C THR A 58 1.01 -1.48 1.15
N MET A 59 1.51 -2.29 0.23
CA MET A 59 1.25 -3.74 0.20
C MET A 59 1.81 -4.43 1.44
N LEU A 60 3.03 -4.11 1.85
CA LEU A 60 3.64 -4.68 3.06
C LEU A 60 2.87 -4.28 4.33
N ALA A 61 2.47 -3.02 4.45
CA ALA A 61 1.66 -2.57 5.59
C ALA A 61 0.29 -3.27 5.64
N ALA A 62 -0.35 -3.49 4.49
CA ALA A 62 -1.59 -4.26 4.40
C ALA A 62 -1.41 -5.70 4.89
N LEU A 63 -0.33 -6.36 4.46
CA LEU A 63 -0.01 -7.73 4.87
C LEU A 63 0.28 -7.84 6.37
N GLU A 64 0.99 -6.86 6.96
CA GLU A 64 1.24 -6.83 8.41
C GLU A 64 -0.04 -6.68 9.24
N LEU A 65 -1.10 -6.11 8.66
CA LEU A 65 -2.42 -5.99 9.28
C LEU A 65 -3.38 -7.13 8.89
N GLU A 66 -2.94 -8.09 8.09
CA GLU A 66 -3.77 -9.14 7.49
C GLU A 66 -4.95 -8.58 6.68
N TYR A 67 -4.79 -7.39 6.09
CA TYR A 67 -5.79 -6.76 5.24
C TYR A 67 -5.71 -7.28 3.82
N ALA A 68 -6.88 -7.49 3.21
CA ALA A 68 -6.97 -7.70 1.77
C ALA A 68 -6.63 -6.40 1.04
N PHE A 69 -6.07 -6.48 -0.17
CA PHE A 69 -5.89 -5.29 -1.00
C PHE A 69 -6.02 -5.61 -2.48
N CYS A 70 -6.37 -4.60 -3.27
CA CYS A 70 -6.38 -4.65 -4.73
C CYS A 70 -6.00 -3.27 -5.31
N PHE A 71 -5.64 -3.23 -6.59
CA PHE A 71 -5.38 -1.96 -7.26
C PHE A 71 -6.68 -1.29 -7.74
N ALA A 72 -6.66 0.03 -7.86
CA ALA A 72 -7.84 0.79 -8.28
C ALA A 72 -8.30 0.43 -9.70
N SER A 73 -7.36 0.12 -10.62
CA SER A 73 -7.67 -0.35 -11.97
C SER A 73 -8.37 -1.71 -11.95
N GLU A 74 -7.92 -2.64 -11.10
CA GLU A 74 -8.56 -3.94 -10.90
C GLU A 74 -9.96 -3.77 -10.33
N TRP A 75 -10.13 -2.89 -9.33
CA TRP A 75 -11.44 -2.57 -8.75
C TRP A 75 -12.41 -1.98 -9.77
N GLN A 76 -11.93 -1.10 -10.66
CA GLN A 76 -12.74 -0.47 -11.70
C GLN A 76 -13.17 -1.43 -12.80
N ALA A 77 -12.36 -2.45 -13.10
CA ALA A 77 -12.66 -3.46 -14.09
C ALA A 77 -13.80 -4.42 -13.68
N LEU A 78 -14.10 -4.49 -12.38
CA LEU A 78 -15.17 -5.33 -11.84
C LEU A 78 -16.57 -4.77 -12.17
N THR A 79 -17.52 -5.68 -12.39
CA THR A 79 -18.93 -5.29 -12.50
C THR A 79 -19.45 -4.75 -11.16
N THR A 80 -20.60 -4.08 -11.20
CA THR A 80 -21.26 -3.60 -9.99
C THR A 80 -21.60 -4.74 -9.04
N GLU A 81 -22.07 -5.88 -9.55
CA GLU A 81 -22.38 -7.06 -8.73
C GLU A 81 -21.14 -7.61 -8.01
N GLN A 82 -20.00 -7.73 -8.71
CA GLN A 82 -18.76 -8.22 -8.13
C GLN A 82 -18.23 -7.28 -7.04
N ARG A 83 -18.30 -5.96 -7.26
CA ARG A 83 -17.91 -4.97 -6.24
C ARG A 83 -18.81 -5.03 -5.01
N ASN A 84 -20.10 -5.27 -5.20
CA ASN A 84 -21.05 -5.41 -4.10
C ASN A 84 -20.77 -6.69 -3.29
N GLU A 85 -20.49 -7.81 -3.95
CA GLU A 85 -20.12 -9.07 -3.29
C GLU A 85 -18.83 -8.89 -2.45
N ILE A 86 -17.79 -8.28 -3.03
CA ILE A 86 -16.53 -8.02 -2.32
C ILE A 86 -16.74 -7.05 -1.15
N SER A 87 -17.52 -5.98 -1.33
CA SER A 87 -17.81 -5.02 -0.25
C SER A 87 -18.66 -5.63 0.88
N GLN A 88 -19.46 -6.64 0.58
CA GLN A 88 -20.20 -7.40 1.60
C GLN A 88 -19.31 -8.36 2.36
N CYS A 89 -18.30 -8.93 1.72
CA CYS A 89 -17.30 -9.80 2.36
C CYS A 89 -16.23 -9.02 3.14
N HIS A 90 -15.89 -7.81 2.68
CA HIS A 90 -14.86 -6.97 3.27
C HIS A 90 -15.51 -5.65 3.71
N MET A 91 -15.87 -5.58 5.00
CA MET A 91 -16.80 -4.58 5.58
C MET A 91 -16.43 -3.11 5.37
N SER A 92 -15.24 -2.79 4.89
CA SER A 92 -14.85 -1.44 4.52
C SER A 92 -13.68 -1.48 3.54
N ILE A 93 -13.79 -0.70 2.46
CA ILE A 93 -12.73 -0.56 1.47
C ILE A 93 -12.23 0.87 1.48
N VAL A 94 -10.95 1.06 1.80
CA VAL A 94 -10.36 2.39 1.85
C VAL A 94 -9.41 2.61 0.71
N LYS A 95 -9.66 3.71 -0.01
CA LYS A 95 -8.77 4.19 -1.05
C LYS A 95 -7.59 4.89 -0.38
N VAL A 96 -6.41 4.31 -0.53
CA VAL A 96 -5.18 4.85 0.04
C VAL A 96 -4.36 5.45 -1.09
N LYS A 97 -4.06 6.75 -0.97
CA LYS A 97 -3.06 7.46 -1.77
C LYS A 97 -1.95 7.89 -0.83
N LEU A 98 -0.83 7.20 -0.86
CA LEU A 98 0.30 7.43 0.00
C LEU A 98 1.45 8.05 -0.76
N LEU A 99 1.60 9.35 -0.51
CA LEU A 99 2.84 10.08 -0.71
C LEU A 99 3.23 10.24 -2.18
N SER A 100 2.61 11.24 -2.84
CA SER A 100 3.43 12.06 -3.74
C SER A 100 4.62 12.52 -2.90
N VAL A 101 5.83 12.21 -3.34
CA VAL A 101 7.11 12.37 -2.64
C VAL A 101 7.40 13.83 -2.21
N ASP A 102 6.49 14.76 -2.50
CA ASP A 102 6.61 16.19 -2.24
C ASP A 102 6.18 16.67 -0.84
N ASN A 103 5.78 15.81 0.11
CA ASN A 103 5.35 16.25 1.45
C ASN A 103 5.77 15.33 2.63
N ILE A 104 7.02 14.85 2.63
CA ILE A 104 7.73 14.43 3.86
C ILE A 104 9.00 15.25 4.01
#